data_AF-A0A4R2P3T3-F1
#
_entry.id   AF-A0A4R2P3T3-F1
#
_cell.length_a   1.000
_cell.length_b   1.000
_cell.length_c   1.000
_cell.angle_alpha   90.00
_cell.angle_beta   90.00
_cell.angle_gamma   90.00
#
_symmetry.space_group_name_H-M   'P 1'
#
loop_
_entity.id
_entity.type
_entity.pdbx_description
1 polymer ?
#
loop_
_entity_poly.entity_id
_entity_poly.type
_entity_poly.pdbx_seq_one_letter_code
_entity_poly.pdbx_strand_id
1 'polypeptide(L)'
;MNLIILIMMLFIVWPLHKICHCIPLWLVGKRASLSIERSNKPIPIIYTNIPGTTSKRLAIIMSVFPGVVITAVIFVAASQFPSMLYYLSFAGALNFGISMKDFVYLTHLAKAPTHAYIEDDRDDCRILIKQTL
;
A
#
# COMPACT_ATOMS: atom_id res chain seq x y z
N MET A 1 -22.76 -1.27 19.14
CA MET A 1 -21.75 -0.79 18.17
C MET A 1 -21.35 0.61 18.58
N ASN A 2 -20.12 0.79 19.06
CA ASN A 2 -19.59 2.09 19.46
C ASN A 2 -19.01 2.81 18.26
N LEU A 3 -19.68 3.87 17.81
CA LEU A 3 -19.32 4.63 16.62
C LEU A 3 -17.90 5.21 16.70
N ILE A 4 -17.48 5.65 17.89
CA ILE A 4 -16.15 6.23 18.11
C ILE A 4 -15.05 5.21 17.82
N ILE A 5 -15.22 3.97 18.30
CA ILE A 5 -14.27 2.87 18.07
C ILE A 5 -14.18 2.53 16.58
N LEU A 6 -15.32 2.53 15.88
CA LEU A 6 -15.35 2.31 14.43
C LEU A 6 -14.56 3.40 13.68
N ILE A 7 -14.80 4.67 13.99
CA ILE A 7 -14.12 5.79 13.34
C ILE A 7 -12.61 5.73 13.60
N MET A 8 -12.19 5.43 14.84
CA MET A 8 -10.77 5.28 15.17
C MET A 8 -10.12 4.13 14.40
N MET A 9 -10.78 2.96 14.30
CA MET A 9 -10.27 1.85 13.51
C MET A 9 -10.11 2.20 12.04
N LEU A 10 -11.13 2.84 11.44
CA LEU A 10 -11.07 3.27 10.04
C LEU A 10 -9.93 4.25 9.79
N PHE A 11 -9.69 5.19 10.72
CA PHE A 11 -8.58 6.12 10.63
C PHE A 11 -7.21 5.44 10.68
N ILE A 12 -7.07 4.35 11.46
CA ILE A 12 -5.81 3.59 11.61
C ILE A 12 -5.49 2.72 10.39
N VAL A 13 -6.50 2.23 9.66
CA VAL A 13 -6.27 1.37 8.48
C VAL A 13 -5.43 2.08 7.42
N TRP A 14 -5.64 3.38 7.22
CA TRP A 14 -4.92 4.16 6.21
C TRP A 14 -3.40 4.29 6.44
N PRO A 15 -2.91 4.74 7.62
CA PRO A 15 -1.49 4.76 7.91
C PRO A 15 -0.90 3.35 7.97
N LEU A 16 -1.64 2.36 8.49
CA LEU A 16 -1.19 0.97 8.51
C LEU A 16 -0.93 0.43 7.10
N HIS A 17 -1.84 0.68 6.16
CA HIS A 17 -1.70 0.32 4.76
C HIS A 17 -0.44 0.95 4.13
N LYS A 18 -0.20 2.24 4.39
CA LYS A 18 1.02 2.94 3.91
C LYS A 18 2.31 2.41 4.52
N ILE A 19 2.31 2.06 5.80
CA ILE A 19 3.46 1.44 6.45
C ILE A 19 3.72 0.05 5.87
N CYS A 20 2.68 -0.75 5.64
CA CYS A 20 2.80 -2.07 5.04
C CYS A 20 3.42 -2.02 3.64
N HIS A 21 3.13 -1.00 2.82
CA HIS A 21 3.82 -0.77 1.54
C HIS A 21 5.34 -0.61 1.69
N CYS A 22 5.83 -0.02 2.79
CA CYS A 22 7.27 0.17 3.00
C CYS A 22 8.00 -1.12 3.39
N ILE A 23 7.30 -2.10 3.98
CA ILE A 23 7.91 -3.33 4.51
C ILE A 23 8.64 -4.12 3.41
N PRO A 24 8.06 -4.41 2.23
CA PRO A 24 8.76 -5.09 1.14
C PRO A 24 10.04 -4.40 0.68
N LEU A 25 10.07 -3.06 0.69
CA LEU A 25 11.26 -2.30 0.30
C LEU A 25 12.36 -2.41 1.37
N TRP A 26 11.99 -2.32 2.64
CA TRP A 26 12.93 -2.49 3.76
C TRP A 26 13.51 -3.91 3.81
N LEU A 27 12.71 -4.93 3.50
CA LEU A 27 13.19 -6.33 3.43
C LEU A 27 14.24 -6.56 2.35
N VAL A 28 14.23 -5.76 1.27
CA VAL A 28 15.24 -5.80 0.19
C VAL A 28 16.40 -4.83 0.47
N GLY A 29 16.44 -4.20 1.65
CA GLY A 29 17.49 -3.27 2.07
C GLY A 29 17.37 -1.88 1.45
N LYS A 30 16.28 -1.57 0.74
CA LYS A 30 16.03 -0.22 0.22
C LYS A 30 15.53 0.68 1.35
N ARG A 31 16.13 1.87 1.47
CA ARG A 31 15.69 2.91 2.40
C ARG A 31 14.46 3.62 1.86
N ALA A 32 13.30 2.98 1.94
CA ALA A 32 12.02 3.65 1.72
C ALA A 32 11.72 4.58 2.91
N SER A 33 11.29 5.81 2.65
CA SER A 33 10.87 6.73 3.72
C SER A 33 9.42 7.12 3.52
N LEU A 34 8.64 7.16 4.60
CA LEU A 34 7.36 7.83 4.60
C LEU A 34 7.63 9.33 4.80
N SER A 35 7.26 10.13 3.80
CA SER A 35 7.34 11.59 3.87
C SER A 35 5.92 12.13 3.96
N ILE A 36 5.68 12.99 4.94
CA ILE A 36 4.40 13.68 5.12
C ILE A 36 4.59 15.08 4.54
N GLU A 37 3.92 15.37 3.43
CA GLU A 37 3.93 16.73 2.88
C GLU A 37 2.77 17.51 3.49
N ARG A 38 3.09 18.65 4.12
CA ARG A 38 2.07 19.60 4.56
C ARG A 38 1.62 20.42 3.36
N SER A 39 0.61 19.92 2.66
CA SER A 39 -0.21 20.74 1.77
C SER A 39 -1.16 21.62 2.63
N ASN A 40 -1.60 22.77 2.13
CA ASN A 40 -2.65 23.62 2.73
C ASN A 40 -4.04 22.93 2.82
N LYS A 41 -4.11 21.61 2.62
CA LYS A 41 -5.32 20.79 2.69
C LYS A 41 -5.49 20.23 4.11
N PRO A 42 -6.73 20.04 4.58
CA PRO A 42 -7.00 19.57 5.95
C PRO A 42 -6.53 18.13 6.21
N ILE A 43 -6.21 17.35 5.16
CA ILE A 43 -5.75 15.97 5.27
C ILE A 43 -4.28 15.93 4.84
N PRO A 44 -3.34 15.54 5.73
CA PRO A 44 -1.94 15.41 5.37
C PRO A 44 -1.80 14.35 4.29
N ILE A 45 -0.96 14.57 3.28
CA ILE A 45 -0.74 13.56 2.23
C ILE A 45 0.51 12.78 2.60
N ILE A 46 0.33 11.47 2.82
CA ILE A 46 1.42 10.53 3.13
C ILE A 46 1.95 9.95 1.83
N TYR A 47 3.22 10.21 1.55
CA TYR A 47 3.93 9.70 0.39
C TYR A 47 4.99 8.69 0.80
N THR A 48 5.18 7.68 -0.05
CA THR A 48 6.27 6.71 0.04
C THR A 48 7.37 7.17 -0.90
N ASN A 49 8.46 7.71 -0.35
CA ASN A 49 9.64 8.07 -1.12
C ASN A 49 10.51 6.83 -1.32
N ILE A 50 10.63 6.40 -2.57
CA ILE A 50 11.42 5.23 -2.97
C ILE A 50 12.64 5.75 -3.73
N PRO A 51 13.85 5.73 -3.15
CA PRO A 51 15.03 6.21 -3.84
C PRO A 51 15.37 5.30 -5.03
N GLY A 52 15.39 5.90 -6.22
CA GLY A 52 15.86 5.31 -7.47
C GLY A 52 14.93 4.25 -8.08
N THR A 53 15.47 3.47 -9.00
CA THR A 53 14.70 2.52 -9.80
C THR A 53 14.48 1.19 -9.07
N THR A 54 13.27 0.64 -9.18
CA THR A 54 12.83 -0.60 -8.54
C THR A 54 12.52 -1.64 -9.62
N SER A 55 12.81 -2.92 -9.37
CA SER A 55 12.46 -3.94 -10.36
C SER A 55 10.94 -4.09 -10.46
N LYS A 56 10.41 -4.41 -11.65
CA LYS A 56 8.97 -4.69 -11.85
C LYS A 56 8.43 -5.69 -10.80
N ARG A 57 9.20 -6.73 -10.49
CA ARG A 57 8.81 -7.75 -9.51
C ARG A 57 8.65 -7.17 -8.11
N LEU A 58 9.61 -6.34 -7.67
CA LEU A 58 9.54 -5.71 -6.35
C LEU A 58 8.40 -4.70 -6.27
N ALA A 59 8.14 -3.94 -7.34
CA ALA A 59 6.99 -3.03 -7.41
C ALA A 59 5.65 -3.79 -7.30
N ILE A 60 5.51 -4.94 -7.99
CA ILE A 60 4.32 -5.80 -7.87
C ILE A 60 4.15 -6.32 -6.44
N ILE A 61 5.22 -6.84 -5.83
CA ILE A 61 5.18 -7.36 -4.47
C ILE A 61 4.77 -6.25 -3.50
N MET A 62 5.39 -5.07 -3.62
CA MET A 62 5.07 -3.90 -2.80
C MET A 62 3.58 -3.55 -2.87
N SER A 63 3.00 -3.51 -4.06
CA SER A 63 1.60 -3.16 -4.28
C SER A 63 0.61 -4.22 -3.76
N VAL A 64 0.94 -5.51 -3.84
CA VAL A 64 0.05 -6.59 -3.36
C VAL A 64 0.15 -6.80 -1.86
N PHE A 65 1.35 -6.59 -1.29
CA PHE A 65 1.67 -6.90 0.10
C PHE A 65 0.68 -6.33 1.14
N PRO A 66 0.34 -5.03 1.16
CA PRO A 66 -0.56 -4.48 2.18
C PRO A 66 -1.97 -5.05 2.07
N GLY A 67 -2.48 -5.25 0.84
CA GLY A 67 -3.78 -5.85 0.59
C GLY A 67 -3.88 -7.25 1.17
N VAL A 68 -2.86 -8.09 0.95
CA VAL A 68 -2.83 -9.47 1.45
C VAL A 68 -2.59 -9.53 2.95
N VAL A 69 -1.58 -8.80 3.45
CA VAL A 69 -1.17 -8.88 4.86
C VAL A 69 -2.24 -8.33 5.79
N ILE A 70 -2.80 -7.15 5.49
CA ILE A 70 -3.84 -6.56 6.34
C ILE A 70 -5.10 -7.41 6.32
N THR A 71 -5.50 -7.92 5.15
CA THR A 71 -6.68 -8.81 5.04
C THR A 71 -6.47 -10.11 5.81
N ALA A 72 -5.28 -10.71 5.74
CA ALA A 72 -4.96 -11.92 6.50
C ALA A 72 -5.02 -11.67 8.02
N VAL A 73 -4.45 -10.55 8.51
CA VAL A 73 -4.51 -10.17 9.92
C VAL A 73 -5.96 -9.95 10.37
N ILE A 74 -6.78 -9.27 9.56
CA ILE A 74 -8.19 -9.05 9.84
C ILE A 74 -8.95 -10.38 9.92
N PHE A 75 -8.69 -11.31 9.00
CA PHE A 75 -9.35 -12.61 8.98
C PHE A 75 -9.00 -13.45 10.22
N VAL A 76 -7.71 -13.49 10.59
CA VAL A 76 -7.27 -14.14 11.83
C VAL A 76 -7.91 -13.48 13.04
N ALA A 77 -7.87 -12.16 13.15
CA ALA A 77 -8.50 -11.43 14.25
C ALA A 77 -10.02 -11.67 14.32
N ALA A 78 -10.71 -11.74 13.19
CA ALA A 78 -12.14 -11.99 13.14
C ALA A 78 -12.49 -13.40 13.64
N SER A 79 -11.64 -14.39 13.37
CA SER A 79 -11.81 -15.76 13.87
C SER A 79 -11.58 -15.86 15.40
N GLN A 80 -10.63 -15.09 15.94
CA GLN A 80 -10.27 -15.14 17.36
C GLN A 80 -11.19 -14.24 18.23
N PHE A 81 -11.71 -13.15 17.65
CA PHE A 81 -12.55 -12.18 18.34
C PHE A 81 -13.89 -11.95 17.61
N PRO A 82 -14.83 -12.90 17.66
CA PRO A 82 -16.14 -12.76 17.01
C PRO A 82 -16.93 -11.53 17.48
N SER A 83 -16.70 -11.08 18.72
CA SER A 83 -17.32 -9.85 19.26
C SER A 83 -16.90 -8.57 18.53
N MET A 84 -15.75 -8.58 17.84
CA MET A 84 -15.23 -7.46 17.06
C MET A 84 -15.54 -7.57 15.55
N LEU A 85 -16.27 -8.62 15.13
CA LEU A 85 -16.50 -8.94 13.71
C LEU A 85 -17.02 -7.74 12.91
N TYR A 86 -17.97 -6.97 13.46
CA TYR A 86 -18.52 -5.79 12.79
C TYR A 86 -17.44 -4.76 12.46
N TYR A 87 -16.57 -4.42 13.41
CA TYR A 87 -15.50 -3.44 13.21
C TYR A 87 -14.45 -3.95 12.22
N LEU A 88 -14.08 -5.23 12.34
CA LEU A 88 -13.11 -5.89 11.47
C LEU A 88 -13.59 -5.99 10.02
N SER A 89 -14.88 -6.25 9.79
CA SER A 89 -15.49 -6.25 8.46
C SER A 89 -15.42 -4.86 7.81
N PHE A 90 -15.73 -3.79 8.54
CA PHE A 90 -15.59 -2.43 8.04
C PHE A 90 -14.13 -2.05 7.75
N ALA A 91 -13.21 -2.43 8.65
CA ALA A 91 -11.77 -2.23 8.42
C ALA A 91 -11.29 -2.98 7.17
N GLY A 92 -11.78 -4.20 6.94
CA GLY A 92 -11.47 -5.01 5.76
C GLY A 92 -12.00 -4.37 4.47
N ALA A 93 -13.25 -3.90 4.49
CA ALA A 93 -13.84 -3.18 3.36
C ALA A 93 -13.07 -1.90 3.03
N LEU A 94 -12.65 -1.13 4.04
CA LEU A 94 -11.83 0.06 3.84
C LEU A 94 -10.44 -0.30 3.29
N ASN A 95 -9.78 -1.33 3.83
CA ASN A 95 -8.49 -1.80 3.32
C ASN A 95 -8.60 -2.22 1.84
N PHE A 96 -9.66 -2.92 1.46
CA PHE A 96 -9.91 -3.30 0.07
C PHE A 96 -10.13 -2.08 -0.83
N GLY A 97 -10.91 -1.11 -0.37
CA GLY A 97 -11.13 0.16 -1.08
C GLY A 97 -9.85 0.95 -1.30
N ILE A 98 -8.97 1.04 -0.29
CA ILE A 98 -7.66 1.71 -0.41
C ILE A 98 -6.76 0.93 -1.37
N SER A 99 -6.75 -0.40 -1.27
CA SER A 99 -5.94 -1.30 -2.13
C SER A 99 -6.38 -1.30 -3.60
N MET A 100 -7.59 -0.81 -3.93
CA MET A 100 -8.01 -0.68 -5.34
C MET A 100 -7.03 0.16 -6.16
N LYS A 101 -6.47 1.23 -5.58
CA LYS A 101 -5.47 2.07 -6.27
C LYS A 101 -4.25 1.22 -6.67
N ASP A 102 -3.80 0.35 -5.77
CA ASP A 102 -2.67 -0.54 -6.01
C ASP A 102 -3.01 -1.61 -7.05
N PHE A 103 -4.25 -2.11 -7.09
CA PHE A 103 -4.67 -3.08 -8.09
C PHE A 103 -4.74 -2.48 -9.49
N VAL A 104 -5.23 -1.25 -9.62
CA VAL A 104 -5.17 -0.52 -10.88
C VAL A 104 -3.71 -0.36 -11.32
N TYR A 105 -2.84 0.08 -10.41
CA TYR A 105 -1.40 0.20 -10.67
C TYR A 105 -0.76 -1.13 -11.13
N LEU A 106 -1.11 -2.25 -10.49
CA LEU A 106 -0.68 -3.59 -10.88
C LEU A 106 -1.09 -3.95 -12.31
N THR A 107 -2.28 -3.54 -12.77
CA THR A 107 -2.70 -3.81 -14.15
C THR A 107 -1.80 -3.10 -15.18
N HIS A 108 -1.29 -1.91 -14.84
CA HIS A 108 -0.32 -1.19 -15.68
C HIS A 108 1.04 -1.88 -15.65
N LEU A 109 1.51 -2.28 -14.47
CA LEU A 109 2.75 -3.04 -14.32
C LEU A 109 2.71 -4.39 -15.03
N ALA A 110 1.56 -5.07 -15.04
CA ALA A 110 1.40 -6.36 -15.70
C ALA A 110 1.71 -6.26 -17.21
N LYS A 111 1.30 -5.16 -17.86
CA LYS A 111 1.55 -4.87 -19.27
C LYS A 111 2.99 -4.49 -19.59
N ALA A 112 3.78 -4.05 -18.60
CA ALA A 112 5.18 -3.69 -18.78
C ALA A 112 6.06 -4.93 -19.10
N PRO A 113 7.17 -4.80 -19.84
CA PRO A 113 8.07 -5.93 -20.09
C PRO A 113 8.74 -6.43 -18.80
N THR A 114 9.12 -7.71 -18.78
CA THR A 114 9.68 -8.39 -17.59
C THR A 114 11.00 -7.79 -17.10
N HIS A 115 11.77 -7.18 -18.00
CA HIS A 115 13.05 -6.52 -17.72
C HIS A 115 12.92 -5.01 -17.47
N ALA A 116 11.69 -4.51 -17.31
CA ALA A 116 11.47 -3.11 -16.98
C ALA A 116 11.87 -2.79 -15.54
N TYR A 117 12.42 -1.58 -15.38
CA TYR A 117 12.59 -0.92 -14.10
C TYR A 117 11.47 0.10 -13.92
N ILE A 118 11.04 0.29 -12.69
CA ILE A 118 9.97 1.17 -12.30
C ILE A 118 10.58 2.28 -11.47
N GLU A 119 10.44 3.52 -11.93
CA GLU A 119 10.77 4.71 -11.17
C GLU A 119 9.46 5.39 -10.77
N ASP A 120 9.17 5.33 -9.47
CA ASP A 120 7.94 5.86 -8.90
C ASP A 120 8.27 7.25 -8.33
N ASP A 121 7.81 8.29 -9.02
CA ASP A 121 7.94 9.68 -8.59
C ASP A 121 6.62 10.16 -7.97
N ARG A 122 6.61 11.34 -7.36
CA ARG A 122 5.46 11.82 -6.56
C ARG A 122 4.14 11.84 -7.33
N ASP A 123 4.21 12.20 -8.60
CA ASP A 123 3.04 12.42 -9.45
C ASP A 123 2.96 11.45 -10.62
N ASP A 124 4.03 10.69 -10.89
CA ASP A 124 4.11 9.91 -12.12
C ASP A 124 4.93 8.63 -11.95
N CYS A 125 4.48 7.56 -12.60
CA CYS A 125 5.18 6.27 -12.61
C CYS A 125 5.82 6.03 -13.97
N ARG A 126 7.14 5.95 -14.01
CA ARG A 126 7.92 5.75 -15.23
C ARG A 126 8.37 4.30 -15.36
N ILE A 127 8.01 3.68 -16.49
CA ILE A 127 8.45 2.34 -16.87
C ILE A 127 9.69 2.49 -17.76
N LEU A 128 10.86 2.12 -17.23
CA LEU A 128 12.16 2.21 -17.89
C LEU A 128 12.54 0.87 -18.50
N ILE A 129 12.93 0.84 -19.77
CA ILE A 129 13.40 -0.36 -20.47
C ILE A 129 14.87 -0.15 -20.81
N LYS A 130 15.73 -1.12 -20.45
CA LYS A 130 17.15 -1.06 -20.83
C LYS A 130 17.27 -1.31 -22.33
N GLN A 131 17.70 -0.30 -23.10
CA GLN A 131 18.12 -0.52 -24.49
C GLN A 131 19.44 -1.30 -24.50
N THR A 132 19.38 -2.53 -25.01
CA THR A 132 20.57 -3.25 -25.48
C THR A 132 20.88 -2.77 -26.90
N LEU A 133 21.98 -2.03 -27.04
CA LEU A 133 22.67 -1.77 -28.32
C LEU A 133 23.41 -3.02 -28.79
#